data_AF-A0A480ZWK6-F1
#
_entry.id   AF-A0A480ZWK6-F1
#
_cell.length_a   1.000
_cell.length_b   1.000
_cell.length_c   1.000
_cell.angle_alpha   90.00
_cell.angle_beta   90.00
_cell.angle_gamma   90.00
#
_symmetry.space_group_name_H-M   'P 1'
#
loop_
_entity.id
_entity.type
_entity.pdbx_description
1 polymer ?
#
loop_
_entity_poly.entity_id
_entity_poly.type
_entity_poly.pdbx_seq_one_letter_code
_entity_poly.pdbx_strand_id
1 'polypeptide(L)'
;MHEIIGMPNHKRQIKSCSLLYAGSAPAEVPDLRNKVGKNKRCLFSVALFLRADKQKENEKLRESLSRKTANLEHLQREFACVRGENERLQRELDEKEAQNRRQLQEISHGRSELSRMQEEAKLRQQQLSQNDKLLQSLRVELKVYEKLDEEHRRPREARAETSGEGWRGQDPLGDLHGLLTEIQALRAQLERSIETNSTLQSKLEEQLARGGQKAQEAVLTLGLQTLSAPERPLQQNKPDGDKCPVAIDISCDLFDSSPAVPPRSASETPLLSGNDMDTLSCDSGGSMITSSTSRLIPGHRLWASESGCHVLGLIEDYYALCEQIDQGQKLLAEMDIQIQETPSPADQELVIKGLHSAPPSSFIPRVSAARLILDEAARLLSLLWRVSLPTDGQCTLHCEQTGEMKAEISKLHKKLFEQEKKLQNTMKLLQLSKNQEKAIFDQLVVTHKILRKARGNLELRPGSVHPGTSSPSRPGS
;
A
#
# COMPACT_ATOMS: atom_id res chain seq x y z
N MET A 1 69.67 21.29 5.73
CA MET A 1 70.88 20.48 5.95
C MET A 1 71.15 19.70 4.67
N HIS A 2 72.44 19.50 4.33
CA HIS A 2 73.07 18.32 3.70
C HIS A 2 72.30 17.50 2.62
N GLU A 3 72.89 17.16 1.46
CA GLU A 3 74.23 17.50 0.93
C GLU A 3 74.32 17.24 -0.59
N ILE A 4 75.32 17.83 -1.26
CA ILE A 4 75.64 17.54 -2.66
C ILE A 4 76.64 16.39 -2.72
N ILE A 5 76.23 15.25 -3.29
CA ILE A 5 77.09 14.10 -3.60
C ILE A 5 76.75 13.65 -5.03
N GLY A 6 77.70 13.38 -5.93
CA GLY A 6 79.16 13.38 -5.80
C GLY A 6 79.76 12.40 -6.80
N MET A 7 79.92 12.82 -8.07
CA MET A 7 80.33 11.96 -9.18
C MET A 7 81.79 11.48 -9.08
N PRO A 8 82.08 10.17 -9.01
CA PRO A 8 83.45 9.65 -9.07
C PRO A 8 83.97 9.63 -10.52
N ASN A 9 84.96 10.46 -10.81
CA ASN A 9 85.65 10.47 -12.11
C ASN A 9 86.59 9.25 -12.22
N HIS A 10 86.21 8.21 -12.97
CA HIS A 10 87.10 7.06 -13.23
C HIS A 10 87.71 7.08 -14.64
N LYS A 11 88.60 8.06 -14.85
CA LYS A 11 89.69 7.94 -15.84
C LYS A 11 90.63 6.82 -15.39
N ARG A 12 90.52 5.63 -15.96
CA ARG A 12 91.59 4.61 -15.94
C ARG A 12 92.22 4.49 -17.32
N GLN A 13 93.54 4.36 -17.40
CA GLN A 13 94.22 4.17 -18.68
C GLN A 13 93.90 2.79 -19.27
N ILE A 14 93.51 2.76 -20.55
CA ILE A 14 93.85 1.66 -21.46
C ILE A 14 94.50 2.28 -22.69
N LYS A 15 95.80 2.56 -22.59
CA LYS A 15 96.70 2.70 -23.73
C LYS A 15 97.54 1.41 -23.81
N SER A 16 97.99 1.09 -25.02
CA SER A 16 98.85 -0.07 -25.35
C SER A 16 98.20 -1.44 -25.34
N CYS A 17 97.67 -1.83 -26.50
CA CYS A 17 97.80 -3.17 -27.08
C CYS A 17 97.72 -3.03 -28.61
N SER A 18 98.65 -2.25 -29.17
CA SER A 18 98.68 -1.84 -30.58
C SER A 18 99.89 -2.42 -31.32
N LEU A 19 100.13 -3.72 -31.17
CA LEU A 19 101.17 -4.45 -31.89
C LEU A 19 100.71 -5.87 -32.25
N LEU A 20 100.84 -6.19 -33.55
CA LEU A 20 101.06 -7.53 -34.11
C LEU A 20 100.14 -8.67 -33.65
N TYR A 21 99.00 -8.82 -34.33
CA TYR A 21 98.61 -10.14 -34.83
C TYR A 21 97.95 -10.06 -36.21
N ALA A 22 98.78 -10.08 -37.25
CA ALA A 22 98.34 -10.20 -38.65
C ALA A 22 98.01 -11.67 -38.99
N GLY A 23 97.09 -12.27 -38.24
CA GLY A 23 96.54 -13.60 -38.51
C GLY A 23 95.23 -13.49 -39.30
N SER A 24 94.97 -14.44 -40.20
CA SER A 24 93.75 -14.45 -41.02
C SER A 24 92.49 -14.38 -40.17
N ALA A 25 91.67 -13.35 -40.38
CA ALA A 25 90.33 -13.31 -39.83
C ALA A 25 89.47 -14.39 -40.53
N PRO A 26 88.81 -15.31 -39.80
CA PRO A 26 87.95 -16.30 -40.41
C PRO A 26 86.74 -15.63 -41.09
N ALA A 27 86.29 -16.22 -42.21
CA ALA A 27 85.24 -15.66 -43.07
C ALA A 27 83.85 -15.53 -42.39
N GLU A 28 83.70 -16.02 -41.16
CA GLU A 28 82.49 -15.93 -40.36
C GLU A 28 82.26 -14.55 -39.72
N VAL A 29 83.33 -13.77 -39.46
CA VAL A 29 83.23 -12.48 -38.75
C VAL A 29 82.31 -11.46 -39.46
N PRO A 30 82.31 -11.34 -40.81
CA PRO A 30 81.36 -10.50 -41.53
C PRO A 30 79.90 -10.98 -41.45
N ASP A 31 79.62 -12.30 -41.56
CA ASP A 31 78.24 -12.79 -41.45
C ASP A 31 77.73 -12.66 -40.01
N LEU A 32 78.52 -13.01 -39.00
CA LEU A 32 78.16 -12.80 -37.59
C LEU A 32 77.81 -11.32 -37.32
N ARG A 33 78.59 -10.38 -37.87
CA ARG A 33 78.28 -8.94 -37.79
C ARG A 33 76.97 -8.58 -38.49
N ASN A 34 76.68 -9.17 -39.65
CA ASN A 34 75.43 -8.97 -40.39
C ASN A 34 74.23 -9.59 -39.66
N LYS A 35 74.37 -10.79 -39.10
CA LYS A 35 73.40 -11.52 -38.27
C LYS A 35 73.04 -10.70 -37.03
N VAL A 36 74.04 -10.19 -36.30
CA VAL A 36 73.84 -9.30 -35.14
C VAL A 36 73.18 -7.98 -35.58
N GLY A 37 73.56 -7.40 -36.73
CA GLY A 37 72.91 -6.21 -37.29
C GLY A 37 71.46 -6.43 -37.74
N LYS A 38 71.10 -7.64 -38.20
CA LYS A 38 69.72 -8.06 -38.49
C LYS A 38 68.93 -8.26 -37.19
N ASN A 39 69.49 -8.99 -36.22
CA ASN A 39 68.85 -9.23 -34.91
C ASN A 39 68.60 -7.93 -34.14
N LYS A 40 69.57 -6.99 -34.11
CA LYS A 40 69.39 -5.68 -33.45
C LYS A 40 68.25 -4.87 -34.09
N ARG A 41 68.10 -4.89 -35.42
CA ARG A 41 66.99 -4.24 -36.13
C ARG A 41 65.65 -4.92 -35.86
N CYS A 42 65.62 -6.25 -35.82
CA CYS A 42 64.43 -7.04 -35.46
C CYS A 42 63.96 -6.73 -34.03
N LEU A 43 64.86 -6.81 -33.05
CA LEU A 43 64.59 -6.48 -31.64
C LEU A 43 64.09 -5.03 -31.47
N PHE A 44 64.68 -4.07 -32.19
CA PHE A 44 64.22 -2.68 -32.17
C PHE A 44 62.81 -2.53 -32.76
N SER A 45 62.51 -3.20 -33.87
CA SER A 45 61.17 -3.21 -34.48
C SER A 45 60.11 -3.83 -33.55
N VAL A 46 60.42 -4.96 -32.90
CA VAL A 46 59.54 -5.60 -31.90
C VAL A 46 59.35 -4.68 -30.68
N ALA A 47 60.40 -4.03 -30.19
CA ALA A 47 60.29 -3.08 -29.07
C ALA A 47 59.42 -1.86 -29.41
N LEU A 48 59.50 -1.34 -30.64
CA LEU A 48 58.62 -0.27 -31.12
C LEU A 48 57.16 -0.74 -31.24
N PHE A 49 56.93 -1.95 -31.76
CA PHE A 49 55.58 -2.53 -31.84
C PHE A 49 54.96 -2.71 -30.46
N LEU A 50 55.68 -3.33 -29.51
CA LEU A 50 55.24 -3.52 -28.13
C LEU A 50 54.99 -2.19 -27.39
N ARG A 51 55.78 -1.13 -27.67
CA ARG A 51 55.51 0.22 -27.15
C ARG A 51 54.23 0.82 -27.75
N ALA A 52 54.04 0.69 -29.06
CA ALA A 52 52.85 1.21 -29.73
C ALA A 52 51.57 0.49 -29.31
N ASP A 53 51.64 -0.82 -29.04
CA ASP A 53 50.49 -1.60 -28.60
C ASP A 53 50.11 -1.28 -27.15
N LYS A 54 51.10 -1.25 -26.24
CA LYS A 54 50.90 -0.77 -24.86
C LYS A 54 50.33 0.65 -24.79
N GLN A 55 50.69 1.54 -25.72
CA GLN A 55 50.10 2.87 -25.80
C GLN A 55 48.60 2.81 -26.17
N LYS A 56 48.20 1.94 -27.11
CA LYS A 56 46.78 1.73 -27.46
C LYS A 56 45.98 1.14 -26.30
N GLU A 57 46.54 0.17 -25.58
CA GLU A 57 45.90 -0.38 -24.38
C GLU A 57 45.74 0.68 -23.29
N ASN A 58 46.78 1.48 -23.06
CA ASN A 58 46.75 2.55 -22.08
C ASN A 58 45.73 3.65 -22.45
N GLU A 59 45.54 3.94 -23.74
CA GLU A 59 44.50 4.87 -24.21
C GLU A 59 43.09 4.29 -24.05
N LYS A 60 42.86 3.02 -24.42
CA LYS A 60 41.58 2.31 -24.14
C LYS A 60 41.24 2.34 -22.64
N LEU A 61 42.26 2.22 -21.77
CA LEU A 61 42.09 2.33 -20.33
C LEU A 61 41.77 3.77 -19.89
N ARG A 62 42.42 4.81 -20.44
CA ARG A 62 42.04 6.23 -20.20
C ARG A 62 40.59 6.50 -20.57
N GLU A 63 40.16 6.10 -21.77
CA GLU A 63 38.77 6.23 -22.20
C GLU A 63 37.81 5.47 -21.30
N SER A 64 38.16 4.24 -20.90
CA SER A 64 37.33 3.40 -20.04
C SER A 64 37.16 4.01 -18.65
N LEU A 65 38.24 4.55 -18.07
CA LEU A 65 38.20 5.31 -16.83
C LEU A 65 37.35 6.57 -16.98
N SER A 66 37.53 7.35 -18.04
CA SER A 66 36.71 8.55 -18.31
C SER A 66 35.21 8.22 -18.41
N ARG A 67 34.83 7.17 -19.15
CA ARG A 67 33.46 6.66 -19.22
C ARG A 67 32.94 6.21 -17.84
N LYS A 68 33.76 5.52 -17.05
CA LYS A 68 33.37 5.09 -15.69
C LYS A 68 33.20 6.27 -14.73
N THR A 69 34.06 7.29 -14.78
CA THR A 69 33.90 8.52 -13.99
C THR A 69 32.61 9.26 -14.36
N ALA A 70 32.34 9.48 -15.65
CA ALA A 70 31.12 10.14 -16.09
C ALA A 70 29.85 9.39 -15.64
N ASN A 71 29.85 8.06 -15.69
CA ASN A 71 28.74 7.24 -15.19
C ASN A 71 28.60 7.30 -13.66
N LEU A 72 29.71 7.36 -12.90
CA LEU A 72 29.66 7.52 -11.45
C LEU A 72 29.09 8.89 -11.05
N GLU A 73 29.50 9.96 -11.73
CA GLU A 73 28.91 11.30 -11.51
C GLU A 73 27.42 11.33 -11.88
N HIS A 74 27.00 10.64 -12.94
CA HIS A 74 25.58 10.52 -13.32
C HIS A 74 24.77 9.88 -12.18
N LEU A 75 25.22 8.72 -11.72
CA LEU A 75 24.56 7.98 -10.65
C LEU A 75 24.58 8.74 -9.30
N GLN A 76 25.61 9.54 -9.04
CA GLN A 76 25.65 10.45 -7.89
C GLN A 76 24.60 11.58 -7.97
N ARG A 77 24.38 12.16 -9.16
CA ARG A 77 23.31 13.15 -9.39
C ARG A 77 21.93 12.52 -9.22
N GLU A 78 21.71 11.34 -9.81
CA GLU A 78 20.46 10.59 -9.65
C GLU A 78 20.19 10.24 -8.18
N PHE A 79 21.19 9.77 -7.44
CA PHE A 79 21.06 9.50 -6.00
C PHE A 79 20.73 10.76 -5.19
N ALA A 80 21.32 11.91 -5.54
CA ALA A 80 21.00 13.19 -4.89
C ALA A 80 19.56 13.63 -5.19
N CYS A 81 19.08 13.47 -6.42
CA CYS A 81 17.68 13.74 -6.79
C CYS A 81 16.72 12.82 -6.05
N VAL A 82 16.93 11.50 -6.07
CA VAL A 82 16.08 10.52 -5.38
C VAL A 82 16.07 10.75 -3.86
N ARG A 83 17.19 11.16 -3.27
CA ARG A 83 17.24 11.56 -1.86
C ARG A 83 16.35 12.79 -1.58
N GLY A 84 16.48 13.86 -2.39
CA GLY A 84 15.67 15.07 -2.23
C GLY A 84 14.16 14.85 -2.47
N GLU A 85 13.79 13.94 -3.38
CA GLU A 85 12.42 13.48 -3.56
C GLU A 85 11.91 12.75 -2.30
N ASN A 86 12.70 11.83 -1.74
CA ASN A 86 12.35 11.11 -0.51
C ASN A 86 12.23 12.07 0.70
N GLU A 87 13.14 13.03 0.83
CA GLU A 87 13.08 14.11 1.83
C GLU A 87 11.89 15.07 1.63
N ARG A 88 11.26 15.11 0.44
CA ARG A 88 9.97 15.79 0.24
C ARG A 88 8.80 14.89 0.62
N LEU A 89 8.77 13.66 0.14
CA LEU A 89 7.72 12.68 0.43
C LEU A 89 7.58 12.41 1.93
N GLN A 90 8.68 12.35 2.69
CA GLN A 90 8.62 12.23 4.15
C GLN A 90 7.89 13.41 4.79
N ARG A 91 8.16 14.65 4.37
CA ARG A 91 7.45 15.84 4.88
C ARG A 91 5.97 15.84 4.49
N GLU A 92 5.65 15.41 3.26
CA GLU A 92 4.27 15.23 2.83
C GLU A 92 3.54 14.19 3.70
N LEU A 93 4.21 13.09 4.09
CA LEU A 93 3.68 12.10 5.03
C LEU A 93 3.50 12.67 6.45
N ASP A 94 4.49 13.38 6.98
CA ASP A 94 4.45 14.00 8.32
C ASP A 94 3.30 15.02 8.43
N GLU A 95 3.11 15.83 7.39
CA GLU A 95 2.00 16.78 7.27
C GLU A 95 0.63 16.08 7.20
N LYS A 96 0.53 14.97 6.46
CA LYS A 96 -0.70 14.17 6.35
C LYS A 96 -1.03 13.43 7.65
N GLU A 97 -0.01 12.94 8.36
CA GLU A 97 -0.18 12.33 9.67
C GLU A 97 -0.62 13.38 10.71
N ALA A 98 -0.06 14.59 10.66
CA ALA A 98 -0.52 15.73 11.47
C ALA A 98 -1.94 16.19 11.11
N GLN A 99 -2.35 16.13 9.83
CA GLN A 99 -3.73 16.37 9.41
C GLN A 99 -4.68 15.31 9.98
N ASN A 100 -4.34 14.03 9.85
CA ASN A 100 -5.13 12.91 10.37
C ASN A 100 -5.30 12.99 11.91
N ARG A 101 -4.22 13.29 12.65
CA ARG A 101 -4.29 13.51 14.11
C ARG A 101 -5.28 14.62 14.50
N ARG A 102 -5.34 15.73 13.76
CA ARG A 102 -6.33 16.81 14.00
C ARG A 102 -7.75 16.34 13.70
N GLN A 103 -7.97 15.67 12.57
CA GLN A 103 -9.30 15.15 12.21
C GLN A 103 -9.81 14.10 13.22
N LEU A 104 -8.92 13.25 13.77
CA LEU A 104 -9.27 12.31 14.83
C LEU A 104 -9.64 13.02 16.16
N GLN A 105 -8.99 14.14 16.47
CA GLN A 105 -9.35 15.00 17.61
C GLN A 105 -10.74 15.64 17.37
N GLU A 106 -10.99 16.21 16.19
CA GLU A 106 -12.29 16.78 15.80
C GLU A 106 -13.42 15.74 15.87
N ILE A 107 -13.20 14.52 15.36
CA ILE A 107 -14.16 13.41 15.43
C ILE A 107 -14.42 12.97 16.88
N SER A 108 -13.39 12.87 17.71
CA SER A 108 -13.56 12.47 19.12
C SER A 108 -14.26 13.55 19.95
N HIS A 109 -14.00 14.84 19.69
CA HIS A 109 -14.75 15.97 20.24
C HIS A 109 -16.22 15.94 19.80
N GLY A 110 -16.48 15.80 18.50
CA GLY A 110 -17.84 15.72 17.94
C GLY A 110 -18.65 14.54 18.49
N ARG A 111 -18.00 13.39 18.75
CA ARG A 111 -18.63 12.24 19.40
C ARG A 111 -18.99 12.54 20.85
N SER A 112 -18.12 13.21 21.61
CA SER A 112 -18.41 13.60 23.00
C SER A 112 -19.58 14.60 23.09
N GLU A 113 -19.61 15.59 22.19
CA GLU A 113 -20.73 16.54 22.11
C GLU A 113 -22.04 15.86 21.67
N LEU A 114 -21.98 14.89 20.74
CA LEU A 114 -23.16 14.10 20.37
C LEU A 114 -23.70 13.30 21.57
N SER A 115 -22.83 12.69 22.38
CA SER A 115 -23.24 12.00 23.62
C SER A 115 -23.91 12.97 24.60
N ARG A 116 -23.29 14.14 24.84
CA ARG A 116 -23.83 15.19 25.72
C ARG A 116 -25.23 15.65 25.27
N MET A 117 -25.40 15.92 23.97
CA MET A 117 -26.69 16.31 23.40
C MET A 117 -27.72 15.16 23.45
N GLN A 118 -27.29 13.89 23.35
CA GLN A 118 -28.18 12.73 23.49
C GLN A 118 -28.69 12.58 24.93
N GLU A 119 -27.86 12.86 25.93
CA GLU A 119 -28.26 12.90 27.34
C GLU A 119 -29.20 14.06 27.64
N GLU A 120 -28.91 15.25 27.11
CA GLU A 120 -29.78 16.42 27.21
C GLU A 120 -31.17 16.18 26.56
N ALA A 121 -31.21 15.45 25.44
CA ALA A 121 -32.45 15.03 24.78
C ALA A 121 -33.24 13.99 25.60
N LYS A 122 -32.57 12.99 26.19
CA LYS A 122 -33.20 12.01 27.11
C LYS A 122 -33.83 12.73 28.31
N LEU A 123 -33.13 13.70 28.90
CA LEU A 123 -33.63 14.48 30.03
C LEU A 123 -34.87 15.31 29.67
N ARG A 124 -34.87 16.01 28.51
CA ARG A 124 -36.07 16.72 28.05
C ARG A 124 -37.23 15.77 27.75
N GLN A 125 -36.97 14.59 27.18
CA GLN A 125 -38.01 13.58 26.95
C GLN A 125 -38.64 13.07 28.26
N GLN A 126 -37.83 12.91 29.32
CA GLN A 126 -38.31 12.60 30.67
C GLN A 126 -39.17 13.74 31.23
N GLN A 127 -38.73 14.99 31.14
CA GLN A 127 -39.49 16.17 31.59
C GLN A 127 -40.83 16.31 30.88
N LEU A 128 -40.89 16.07 29.56
CA LEU A 128 -42.16 16.04 28.82
C LEU A 128 -43.09 14.94 29.37
N SER A 129 -42.58 13.72 29.59
CA SER A 129 -43.38 12.62 30.16
C SER A 129 -43.89 12.88 31.60
N GLN A 130 -43.22 13.77 32.35
CA GLN A 130 -43.66 14.23 33.67
C GLN A 130 -44.76 15.29 33.53
N ASN A 131 -44.59 16.26 32.62
CA ASN A 131 -45.63 17.25 32.30
C ASN A 131 -46.91 16.60 31.76
N ASP A 132 -46.81 15.58 30.89
CA ASP A 132 -47.98 14.85 30.39
C ASP A 132 -48.77 14.17 31.52
N LYS A 133 -48.08 13.56 32.48
CA LYS A 133 -48.69 12.96 33.68
C LYS A 133 -49.34 14.02 34.58
N LEU A 134 -48.69 15.16 34.76
CA LEU A 134 -49.25 16.29 35.53
C LEU A 134 -50.50 16.85 34.85
N LEU A 135 -50.48 17.04 33.53
CA LEU A 135 -51.63 17.48 32.74
C LEU A 135 -52.78 16.47 32.78
N GLN A 136 -52.50 15.16 32.79
CA GLN A 136 -53.51 14.13 33.02
C GLN A 136 -54.11 14.20 34.42
N SER A 137 -53.28 14.37 35.46
CA SER A 137 -53.74 14.54 36.85
C SER A 137 -54.65 15.76 36.99
N LEU A 138 -54.23 16.92 36.49
CA LEU A 138 -55.01 18.17 36.53
C LEU A 138 -56.32 18.06 35.75
N ARG A 139 -56.36 17.34 34.62
CA ARG A 139 -57.61 17.06 33.88
C ARG A 139 -58.58 16.17 34.67
N VAL A 140 -58.08 15.21 35.44
CA VAL A 140 -58.90 14.36 36.32
C VAL A 140 -59.42 15.18 37.51
N GLU A 141 -58.56 16.01 38.11
CA GLU A 141 -58.89 16.89 39.23
C GLU A 141 -59.95 17.94 38.85
N LEU A 142 -59.79 18.63 37.71
CA LEU A 142 -60.82 19.52 37.16
C LEU A 142 -62.15 18.79 36.97
N LYS A 143 -62.13 17.55 36.45
CA LYS A 143 -63.34 16.73 36.26
C LYS A 143 -63.97 16.21 37.57
N VAL A 144 -63.25 16.27 38.68
CA VAL A 144 -63.81 16.07 40.04
C VAL A 144 -64.45 17.37 40.53
N TYR A 145 -63.83 18.52 40.30
CA TYR A 145 -64.41 19.83 40.65
C TYR A 145 -65.66 20.17 39.82
N GLU A 146 -65.71 19.85 38.53
CA GLU A 146 -66.91 19.97 37.68
C GLU A 146 -68.08 19.17 38.28
N LYS A 147 -67.85 17.89 38.59
CA LYS A 147 -68.86 17.05 39.26
C LYS A 147 -69.28 17.61 40.62
N LEU A 148 -68.36 18.26 41.34
CA LEU A 148 -68.65 18.83 42.65
C LEU A 148 -69.53 20.08 42.52
N ASP A 149 -69.35 20.96 41.52
CA ASP A 149 -70.29 22.07 41.27
C ASP A 149 -71.66 21.55 40.85
N GLU A 150 -71.71 20.53 40.00
CA GLU A 150 -72.95 19.85 39.61
C GLU A 150 -73.71 19.28 40.82
N GLU A 151 -73.03 18.61 41.75
CA GLU A 151 -73.63 18.11 43.00
C GLU A 151 -73.94 19.23 44.03
N HIS A 152 -73.40 20.43 43.91
CA HIS A 152 -73.88 21.60 44.67
C HIS A 152 -75.08 22.29 43.98
N ARG A 153 -75.19 22.20 42.65
CA ARG A 153 -76.36 22.65 41.87
C ARG A 153 -77.60 21.82 42.18
N ARG A 154 -77.45 20.48 42.20
CA ARG A 154 -78.55 19.52 42.35
C ARG A 154 -79.45 19.78 43.58
N PRO A 155 -78.92 19.96 44.82
CA PRO A 155 -79.73 20.34 45.97
C PRO A 155 -80.31 21.75 45.89
N ARG A 156 -79.63 22.69 45.21
CA ARG A 156 -80.11 24.07 45.05
C ARG A 156 -81.34 24.13 44.14
N GLU A 157 -81.36 23.29 43.11
CA GLU A 157 -82.49 23.14 42.19
C GLU A 157 -83.63 22.33 42.85
N ALA A 158 -83.34 21.20 43.50
CA ALA A 158 -84.36 20.40 44.20
C ALA A 158 -85.03 21.16 45.38
N ARG A 159 -84.26 21.97 46.13
CA ARG A 159 -84.79 22.77 47.25
C ARG A 159 -85.66 23.95 46.80
N ALA A 160 -85.71 24.26 45.50
CA ALA A 160 -86.63 25.26 44.96
C ALA A 160 -88.09 24.75 44.90
N GLU A 161 -88.31 23.43 44.87
CA GLU A 161 -89.64 22.85 44.61
C GLU A 161 -90.30 22.15 45.80
N THR A 162 -89.55 21.65 46.79
CA THR A 162 -90.15 21.00 47.99
C THR A 162 -89.60 21.52 49.32
N SER A 163 -90.50 22.13 50.11
CA SER A 163 -90.34 22.31 51.55
C SER A 163 -90.90 21.09 52.30
N GLY A 164 -90.15 20.49 53.22
CA GLY A 164 -90.58 19.36 54.04
C GLY A 164 -89.44 18.79 54.89
N GLU A 165 -89.76 18.28 56.08
CA GLU A 165 -88.75 17.90 57.09
C GLU A 165 -87.89 16.67 56.77
N GLY A 166 -86.67 16.66 57.35
CA GLY A 166 -86.42 15.69 58.41
C GLY A 166 -85.56 14.46 58.09
N TRP A 167 -84.25 14.65 57.89
CA TRP A 167 -83.27 13.54 58.00
C TRP A 167 -82.11 13.90 58.94
N ARG A 168 -82.10 13.30 60.13
CA ARG A 168 -80.95 13.32 61.06
C ARG A 168 -80.05 12.10 60.83
N GLY A 169 -79.55 11.96 59.60
CA GLY A 169 -78.43 11.05 59.32
C GLY A 169 -77.13 11.58 59.95
N GLN A 170 -76.13 10.72 60.13
CA GLN A 170 -74.78 11.19 60.43
C GLN A 170 -74.27 12.02 59.26
N ASP A 171 -73.72 13.20 59.52
CA ASP A 171 -73.37 14.20 58.50
C ASP A 171 -72.12 13.77 57.70
N PRO A 172 -72.27 13.26 56.46
CA PRO A 172 -71.13 12.75 55.69
C PRO A 172 -70.24 13.89 55.18
N LEU A 173 -70.76 15.13 55.18
CA LEU A 173 -70.01 16.32 54.80
C LEU A 173 -68.97 16.67 55.88
N GLY A 174 -69.34 16.51 57.16
CA GLY A 174 -68.44 16.70 58.30
C GLY A 174 -67.31 15.66 58.33
N ASP A 175 -67.65 14.39 58.11
CA ASP A 175 -66.69 13.28 58.04
C ASP A 175 -65.72 13.44 56.85
N LEU A 176 -66.26 13.77 55.67
CA LEU A 176 -65.44 14.07 54.48
C LEU A 176 -64.55 15.31 54.67
N HIS A 177 -65.02 16.36 55.37
CA HIS A 177 -64.19 17.53 55.67
C HIS A 177 -63.06 17.20 56.65
N GLY A 178 -63.33 16.36 57.65
CA GLY A 178 -62.30 15.79 58.54
C GLY A 178 -61.24 15.02 57.75
N LEU A 179 -61.67 14.07 56.91
CA LEU A 179 -60.80 13.26 56.06
C LEU A 179 -59.99 14.10 55.07
N LEU A 180 -60.57 15.14 54.45
CA LEU A 180 -59.85 16.06 53.57
C LEU A 180 -58.79 16.87 54.34
N THR A 181 -59.09 17.28 55.57
CA THR A 181 -58.15 18.00 56.45
C THR A 181 -56.99 17.08 56.88
N GLU A 182 -57.28 15.81 57.18
CA GLU A 182 -56.27 14.80 57.47
C GLU A 182 -55.39 14.49 56.24
N ILE A 183 -55.99 14.34 55.04
CA ILE A 183 -55.25 14.18 53.78
C ILE A 183 -54.34 15.38 53.51
N GLN A 184 -54.78 16.61 53.79
CA GLN A 184 -53.94 17.81 53.67
C GLN A 184 -52.78 17.80 54.68
N ALA A 185 -53.03 17.45 55.95
CA ALA A 185 -52.00 17.32 56.98
C ALA A 185 -50.96 16.23 56.64
N LEU A 186 -51.41 15.09 56.11
CA LEU A 186 -50.56 13.98 55.66
C LEU A 186 -49.74 14.36 54.41
N ARG A 187 -50.30 15.09 53.45
CA ARG A 187 -49.53 15.66 52.32
C ARG A 187 -48.45 16.62 52.81
N ALA A 188 -48.80 17.56 53.67
CA ALA A 188 -47.85 18.49 54.27
C ALA A 188 -46.78 17.80 55.13
N GLN A 189 -47.04 16.59 55.67
CA GLN A 189 -46.03 15.76 56.33
C GLN A 189 -45.13 15.03 55.34
N LEU A 190 -45.70 14.48 54.26
CA LEU A 190 -44.94 13.81 53.19
C LEU A 190 -44.02 14.80 52.46
N GLU A 191 -44.48 16.02 52.19
CA GLU A 191 -43.69 17.09 51.58
C GLU A 191 -42.46 17.44 52.44
N ARG A 192 -42.64 17.64 53.75
CA ARG A 192 -41.53 17.81 54.71
C ARG A 192 -40.59 16.60 54.76
N SER A 193 -41.13 15.38 54.60
CA SER A 193 -40.32 14.15 54.51
C SER A 193 -39.53 14.04 53.20
N ILE A 194 -40.05 14.58 52.10
CA ILE A 194 -39.36 14.61 50.81
C ILE A 194 -38.28 15.69 50.83
N GLU A 195 -38.55 16.88 51.34
CA GLU A 195 -37.59 17.97 51.47
C GLU A 195 -36.40 17.60 52.40
N THR A 196 -36.69 16.96 53.54
CA THR A 196 -35.63 16.44 54.43
C THR A 196 -34.82 15.31 53.78
N ASN A 197 -35.44 14.44 52.98
CA ASN A 197 -34.72 13.40 52.23
C ASN A 197 -33.84 14.03 51.12
N SER A 198 -34.39 14.95 50.31
CA SER A 198 -33.64 15.65 49.25
C SER A 198 -32.45 16.45 49.81
N THR A 199 -32.60 17.11 50.96
CA THR A 199 -31.48 17.82 51.61
C THR A 199 -30.45 16.89 52.26
N LEU A 200 -30.81 15.65 52.61
CA LEU A 200 -29.85 14.61 53.01
C LEU A 200 -29.13 14.03 51.78
N GLN A 201 -29.84 13.75 50.69
CA GLN A 201 -29.25 13.27 49.43
C GLN A 201 -28.24 14.29 48.87
N SER A 202 -28.60 15.57 48.80
CA SER A 202 -27.70 16.63 48.33
C SER A 202 -26.42 16.74 49.19
N LYS A 203 -26.53 16.55 50.52
CA LYS A 203 -25.36 16.50 51.42
C LYS A 203 -24.49 15.26 51.21
N LEU A 204 -25.08 14.11 50.90
CA LEU A 204 -24.33 12.89 50.56
C LEU A 204 -23.61 13.05 49.22
N GLU A 205 -24.26 13.63 48.21
CA GLU A 205 -23.66 13.94 46.90
C GLU A 205 -22.50 14.95 47.05
N GLU A 206 -22.66 15.99 47.88
CA GLU A 206 -21.57 16.94 48.17
C GLU A 206 -20.39 16.23 48.89
N GLN A 207 -20.65 15.35 49.86
CA GLN A 207 -19.59 14.60 50.54
C GLN A 207 -18.88 13.61 49.61
N LEU A 208 -19.60 12.96 48.69
CA LEU A 208 -19.00 12.07 47.68
C LEU A 208 -18.14 12.85 46.68
N ALA A 209 -18.61 14.00 46.18
CA ALA A 209 -17.82 14.87 45.31
C ALA A 209 -16.56 15.41 46.01
N ARG A 210 -16.71 15.91 47.25
CA ARG A 210 -15.61 16.42 48.09
C ARG A 210 -14.64 15.32 48.52
N GLY A 211 -15.12 14.09 48.68
CA GLY A 211 -14.31 12.89 48.93
C GLY A 211 -13.49 12.48 47.71
N GLY A 212 -14.13 12.44 46.53
CA GLY A 212 -13.46 12.16 45.25
C GLY A 212 -12.35 13.17 44.93
N GLN A 213 -12.62 14.46 45.11
CA GLN A 213 -11.61 15.52 44.96
C GLN A 213 -10.40 15.31 45.89
N LYS A 214 -10.63 15.05 47.18
CA LYS A 214 -9.54 14.78 48.14
C LYS A 214 -8.73 13.52 47.81
N ALA A 215 -9.39 12.46 47.34
CA ALA A 215 -8.69 11.26 46.88
C ALA A 215 -7.83 11.55 45.64
N GLN A 216 -8.33 12.36 44.71
CA GLN A 216 -7.61 12.76 43.50
C GLN A 216 -6.44 13.69 43.81
N GLU A 217 -6.59 14.67 44.70
CA GLU A 217 -5.49 15.50 45.23
C GLU A 217 -4.42 14.65 45.94
N ALA A 218 -4.82 13.66 46.74
CA ALA A 218 -3.88 12.77 47.41
C ALA A 218 -3.06 11.91 46.43
N VAL A 219 -3.69 11.39 45.37
CA VAL A 219 -3.01 10.64 44.31
C VAL A 219 -2.05 11.54 43.51
N LEU A 220 -2.47 12.76 43.16
CA LEU A 220 -1.61 13.74 42.49
C LEU A 220 -0.41 14.15 43.36
N THR A 221 -0.63 14.34 44.67
CA THR A 221 0.43 14.67 45.64
C THR A 221 1.44 13.53 45.77
N LEU A 222 0.97 12.27 45.80
CA LEU A 222 1.84 11.09 45.85
C LEU A 222 2.70 10.97 44.58
N GLY A 223 2.10 11.19 43.40
CA GLY A 223 2.81 11.19 42.13
C GLY A 223 3.91 12.26 42.04
N LEU A 224 3.66 13.45 42.57
CA LEU A 224 4.66 14.54 42.63
C LEU A 224 5.82 14.23 43.59
N GLN A 225 5.57 13.58 44.72
CA GLN A 225 6.62 13.14 45.64
C GLN A 225 7.53 12.06 45.00
N THR A 226 6.98 11.17 44.17
CA THR A 226 7.78 10.14 43.46
C THR A 226 8.75 10.73 42.42
N LEU A 227 8.55 11.98 41.99
CA LEU A 227 9.42 12.65 41.00
C LEU A 227 10.46 13.60 41.62
N SER A 228 10.48 13.76 42.95
CA SER A 228 11.35 14.74 43.64
C SER A 228 12.49 14.08 44.43
N ALA A 229 13.33 13.29 43.75
CA ALA A 229 14.61 12.84 44.28
C ALA A 229 15.68 13.95 44.13
N PRO A 230 16.36 14.42 45.21
CA PRO A 230 17.31 15.52 45.09
C PRO A 230 18.59 15.13 44.35
N GLU A 231 18.89 15.83 43.26
CA GLU A 231 20.15 15.72 42.54
C GLU A 231 21.34 16.17 43.43
N ARG A 232 22.41 15.38 43.48
CA ARG A 232 23.64 15.72 44.23
C ARG A 232 24.89 15.32 43.43
N PRO A 233 25.85 16.23 43.21
CA PRO A 233 26.96 15.98 42.27
C PRO A 233 28.15 15.26 42.92
N LEU A 234 28.65 14.22 42.24
CA LEU A 234 29.99 13.65 42.41
C LEU A 234 30.58 13.45 41.01
N GLN A 235 31.48 14.34 40.60
CA GLN A 235 32.95 14.26 40.77
C GLN A 235 33.65 13.60 39.58
N GLN A 236 34.33 14.46 38.82
CA GLN A 236 35.12 14.17 37.64
C GLN A 236 36.43 13.45 38.00
N ASN A 237 36.65 12.23 37.49
CA ASN A 237 37.95 11.56 37.50
C ASN A 237 38.15 10.68 36.25
N LYS A 238 39.39 10.64 35.74
CA LYS A 238 39.95 9.67 34.78
C LYS A 238 41.23 9.10 35.42
N PRO A 239 41.58 7.82 35.22
CA PRO A 239 42.27 7.33 34.00
C PRO A 239 41.37 6.34 33.22
N ASP A 240 41.56 6.01 31.93
CA ASP A 240 42.72 5.40 31.23
C ASP A 240 43.06 3.96 31.66
N GLY A 241 43.27 3.07 30.70
CA GLY A 241 43.53 1.63 30.92
C GLY A 241 42.74 0.68 30.02
N ASP A 242 43.39 0.14 28.99
CA ASP A 242 42.89 -0.88 28.06
C ASP A 242 42.74 -2.29 28.70
N LYS A 243 41.55 -2.92 28.59
CA LYS A 243 41.30 -4.37 28.31
C LYS A 243 39.83 -4.82 28.51
N CYS A 244 39.41 -5.83 27.74
CA CYS A 244 38.14 -6.55 27.93
C CYS A 244 38.33 -7.93 28.60
N PRO A 245 37.41 -8.35 29.47
CA PRO A 245 36.74 -9.66 29.36
C PRO A 245 35.20 -9.50 29.41
N VAL A 246 34.32 -10.23 28.70
CA VAL A 246 34.15 -11.69 28.43
C VAL A 246 33.29 -12.42 29.47
N ALA A 247 32.24 -13.10 28.96
CA ALA A 247 31.47 -14.24 29.51
C ALA A 247 30.35 -14.03 30.57
N ILE A 248 29.14 -14.58 30.26
CA ILE A 248 28.31 -15.54 31.05
C ILE A 248 27.77 -15.00 32.42
N ASP A 249 26.54 -15.19 32.92
CA ASP A 249 25.43 -16.18 32.79
C ASP A 249 24.07 -15.50 33.23
N ILE A 250 22.87 -16.08 33.43
CA ILE A 250 22.28 -17.44 33.31
C ILE A 250 20.81 -17.31 32.80
N SER A 251 20.22 -18.43 32.35
CA SER A 251 18.80 -18.86 32.52
C SER A 251 17.63 -18.03 31.94
N CYS A 252 16.94 -18.65 30.97
CA CYS A 252 15.57 -19.12 31.21
C CYS A 252 15.33 -20.42 30.42
N ASP A 253 15.43 -21.54 31.13
CA ASP A 253 15.10 -22.91 30.70
C ASP A 253 13.60 -23.01 30.27
N LEU A 254 13.25 -23.64 29.12
CA LEU A 254 12.95 -25.09 28.94
C LEU A 254 11.42 -25.37 29.07
N PHE A 255 10.72 -26.21 28.31
CA PHE A 255 11.01 -27.08 27.14
C PHE A 255 10.43 -26.44 25.84
N ASP A 256 10.86 -26.71 24.60
CA ASP A 256 11.00 -28.00 23.87
C ASP A 256 9.61 -28.67 23.58
N SER A 257 9.34 -29.30 22.43
CA SER A 257 10.29 -29.88 21.45
C SER A 257 9.98 -29.63 19.96
N SER A 258 11.07 -29.56 19.18
CA SER A 258 11.13 -29.87 17.73
C SER A 258 11.31 -31.41 17.55
N PRO A 259 11.65 -32.03 16.39
CA PRO A 259 11.87 -31.57 15.00
C PRO A 259 10.98 -32.39 13.99
N ALA A 260 11.19 -32.52 12.66
CA ALA A 260 12.33 -32.20 11.80
C ALA A 260 12.00 -31.91 10.32
N VAL A 261 12.67 -30.87 9.80
CA VAL A 261 13.46 -30.77 8.55
C VAL A 261 13.19 -31.77 7.38
N PRO A 262 12.99 -31.28 6.13
CA PRO A 262 12.88 -32.10 4.91
C PRO A 262 14.24 -32.29 4.18
N PRO A 263 14.30 -33.17 3.16
CA PRO A 263 15.32 -33.11 2.11
C PRO A 263 14.75 -32.84 0.69
N ARG A 264 15.56 -32.21 -0.16
CA ARG A 264 15.37 -32.15 -1.62
C ARG A 264 15.87 -33.44 -2.28
N SER A 265 15.32 -33.83 -3.45
CA SER A 265 16.04 -33.75 -4.75
C SER A 265 15.33 -34.41 -5.95
N ALA A 266 15.46 -33.76 -7.11
CA ALA A 266 15.68 -34.28 -8.47
C ALA A 266 14.97 -35.56 -9.02
N SER A 267 14.21 -35.33 -10.11
CA SER A 267 14.17 -36.10 -11.38
C SER A 267 14.10 -37.64 -11.43
N GLU A 268 13.09 -38.18 -12.12
CA GLU A 268 13.23 -38.71 -13.50
C GLU A 268 11.85 -38.97 -14.16
N THR A 269 11.80 -39.26 -15.46
CA THR A 269 10.58 -39.57 -16.24
C THR A 269 10.50 -41.05 -16.61
N PRO A 270 9.31 -41.56 -17.00
CA PRO A 270 9.16 -41.93 -18.41
C PRO A 270 7.79 -41.60 -19.03
N LEU A 271 7.66 -41.91 -20.33
CA LEU A 271 6.59 -41.50 -21.25
C LEU A 271 5.63 -42.66 -21.61
N LEU A 272 4.43 -42.30 -22.14
CA LEU A 272 3.84 -42.74 -23.43
C LEU A 272 2.34 -43.09 -23.37
N SER A 273 1.52 -42.38 -24.16
CA SER A 273 0.46 -42.90 -25.07
C SER A 273 -0.49 -41.75 -25.49
N GLY A 274 -0.87 -41.59 -26.76
CA GLY A 274 -0.44 -42.40 -27.91
C GLY A 274 -1.24 -42.28 -29.22
N ASN A 275 -2.05 -41.24 -29.43
CA ASN A 275 -2.71 -40.99 -30.72
C ASN A 275 -2.80 -39.48 -31.04
N ASP A 276 -3.08 -39.18 -32.31
CA ASP A 276 -2.54 -38.01 -33.02
C ASP A 276 -3.42 -37.65 -34.26
N MET A 277 -3.05 -36.57 -34.97
CA MET A 277 -3.69 -35.92 -36.12
C MET A 277 -4.94 -35.04 -35.76
N ASP A 278 -5.04 -33.78 -36.17
CA ASP A 278 -4.27 -33.07 -37.21
C ASP A 278 -4.08 -31.55 -36.96
N THR A 279 -3.08 -30.97 -37.63
CA THR A 279 -2.77 -29.52 -37.77
C THR A 279 -1.90 -28.79 -36.71
N LEU A 280 -0.60 -29.10 -36.72
CA LEU A 280 0.52 -28.14 -36.85
C LEU A 280 0.41 -26.72 -36.21
N SER A 281 1.11 -26.48 -35.08
CA SER A 281 2.34 -25.64 -35.07
C SER A 281 2.98 -25.54 -33.67
N CYS A 282 4.28 -25.81 -33.58
CA CYS A 282 5.15 -25.37 -32.49
C CYS A 282 5.59 -23.89 -32.74
N ASP A 283 6.34 -23.17 -31.91
CA ASP A 283 6.97 -23.49 -30.62
C ASP A 283 7.20 -22.20 -29.78
N SER A 284 7.40 -22.36 -28.47
CA SER A 284 8.19 -21.54 -27.52
C SER A 284 8.37 -20.01 -27.71
N GLY A 285 8.17 -19.26 -26.60
CA GLY A 285 9.26 -18.36 -26.17
C GLY A 285 9.02 -16.87 -25.90
N GLY A 286 7.78 -16.42 -25.61
CA GLY A 286 7.55 -15.11 -24.96
C GLY A 286 7.48 -13.87 -25.87
N SER A 287 6.57 -12.92 -25.67
CA SER A 287 5.41 -12.89 -24.77
C SER A 287 4.22 -12.31 -25.52
N MET A 288 3.12 -13.08 -25.61
CA MET A 288 2.01 -12.80 -26.51
C MET A 288 0.67 -12.81 -25.79
N ILE A 289 -0.08 -11.71 -25.94
CA ILE A 289 -1.54 -11.69 -25.87
C ILE A 289 -2.02 -10.95 -27.11
N THR A 290 -2.17 -11.66 -28.23
CA THR A 290 -2.65 -11.05 -29.48
C THR A 290 -4.16 -11.21 -29.64
N SER A 291 -4.86 -10.10 -29.47
CA SER A 291 -5.85 -9.60 -30.42
C SER A 291 -6.75 -10.64 -31.11
N SER A 292 -7.86 -11.01 -30.48
CA SER A 292 -9.07 -11.39 -31.23
C SER A 292 -10.31 -10.82 -30.57
N THR A 293 -11.26 -10.37 -31.40
CA THR A 293 -12.43 -9.61 -30.95
C THR A 293 -13.56 -10.54 -30.51
N SER A 294 -13.70 -10.74 -29.20
CA SER A 294 -15.00 -11.12 -28.64
C SER A 294 -15.99 -10.00 -28.98
N ARG A 295 -16.98 -10.32 -29.80
CA ARG A 295 -18.01 -9.36 -30.22
C ARG A 295 -18.82 -8.97 -29.00
N LEU A 296 -18.67 -7.74 -28.53
CA LEU A 296 -19.64 -7.13 -27.63
C LEU A 296 -20.98 -7.08 -28.36
N ILE A 297 -21.86 -8.04 -28.05
CA ILE A 297 -23.26 -8.02 -28.48
C ILE A 297 -23.91 -6.79 -27.81
N PRO A 298 -24.38 -5.78 -28.57
CA PRO A 298 -24.99 -4.60 -27.98
C PRO A 298 -26.37 -4.97 -27.41
N GLY A 299 -26.41 -5.40 -26.15
CA GLY A 299 -27.65 -5.86 -25.51
C GLY A 299 -27.51 -6.24 -24.03
N HIS A 300 -26.45 -6.94 -23.62
CA HIS A 300 -26.34 -7.44 -22.24
C HIS A 300 -25.69 -6.47 -21.26
N ARG A 301 -26.45 -5.42 -20.87
CA ARG A 301 -26.25 -4.73 -19.59
C ARG A 301 -26.79 -5.61 -18.44
N LEU A 302 -25.98 -6.57 -18.03
CA LEU A 302 -26.12 -7.34 -16.78
C LEU A 302 -24.69 -7.37 -16.21
N TRP A 303 -24.32 -6.57 -15.20
CA TRP A 303 -24.83 -6.64 -13.83
C TRP A 303 -25.04 -5.28 -13.13
N ALA A 304 -25.10 -4.17 -13.89
CA ALA A 304 -25.52 -2.88 -13.37
C ALA A 304 -26.53 -2.20 -14.31
N SER A 305 -27.75 -2.01 -13.83
CA SER A 305 -28.62 -0.96 -14.37
C SER A 305 -28.11 0.40 -13.90
N GLU A 306 -28.43 1.48 -14.60
CA GLU A 306 -28.13 2.85 -14.14
C GLU A 306 -28.90 3.25 -12.87
N SER A 307 -29.85 2.42 -12.45
CA SER A 307 -30.58 2.47 -11.17
C SER A 307 -30.12 1.41 -10.16
N GLY A 308 -29.03 0.68 -10.44
CA GLY A 308 -28.64 -0.52 -9.70
C GLY A 308 -28.16 -0.22 -8.29
N CYS A 309 -28.61 -1.00 -7.31
CA CYS A 309 -28.00 -1.01 -5.98
C CYS A 309 -26.63 -1.70 -6.09
N HIS A 310 -25.57 -0.91 -6.09
CA HIS A 310 -24.21 -1.41 -6.01
C HIS A 310 -23.93 -1.89 -4.59
N VAL A 311 -22.91 -2.73 -4.40
CA VAL A 311 -22.55 -3.27 -3.10
C VAL A 311 -21.05 -3.05 -2.87
N LEU A 312 -20.71 -2.46 -1.73
CA LEU A 312 -19.32 -2.30 -1.27
C LEU A 312 -19.06 -3.22 -0.09
N GLY A 313 -17.89 -3.84 -0.06
CA GLY A 313 -17.39 -4.67 1.04
C GLY A 313 -15.92 -4.99 0.82
N LEU A 314 -15.30 -5.68 1.76
CA LEU A 314 -13.96 -6.23 1.54
C LEU A 314 -14.06 -7.40 0.55
N ILE A 315 -13.02 -7.59 -0.28
CA ILE A 315 -13.03 -8.69 -1.27
C ILE A 315 -12.85 -10.04 -0.56
N GLU A 316 -12.19 -10.03 0.59
CA GLU A 316 -12.04 -11.12 1.54
C GLU A 316 -13.40 -11.59 2.09
N ASP A 317 -14.26 -10.66 2.52
CA ASP A 317 -15.62 -10.97 3.00
C ASP A 317 -16.50 -11.56 1.88
N TYR A 318 -16.33 -11.07 0.64
CA TYR A 318 -17.00 -11.63 -0.53
C TYR A 318 -16.54 -13.06 -0.84
N TYR A 319 -15.23 -13.34 -0.81
CA TYR A 319 -14.72 -14.70 -1.01
C TYR A 319 -15.16 -15.66 0.12
N ALA A 320 -15.16 -15.20 1.37
CA ALA A 320 -15.69 -15.97 2.50
C ALA A 320 -17.19 -16.29 2.33
N LEU A 321 -17.98 -15.35 1.81
CA LEU A 321 -19.40 -15.55 1.52
C LEU A 321 -19.61 -16.58 0.40
N CYS A 322 -18.80 -16.53 -0.67
CA CYS A 322 -18.82 -17.57 -1.70
C CYS A 322 -18.51 -18.96 -1.13
N GLU A 323 -17.47 -19.09 -0.30
CA GLU A 323 -17.13 -20.35 0.36
C GLU A 323 -18.27 -20.88 1.24
N GLN A 324 -18.92 -20.04 2.04
CA GLN A 324 -20.10 -20.46 2.82
C GLN A 324 -21.26 -20.92 1.93
N ILE A 325 -21.55 -20.20 0.84
CA ILE A 325 -22.60 -20.57 -0.11
C ILE A 325 -22.29 -21.91 -0.78
N ASP A 326 -21.06 -22.13 -1.21
CA ASP A 326 -20.64 -23.38 -1.86
C ASP A 326 -20.59 -24.57 -0.90
N GLN A 327 -20.20 -24.35 0.37
CA GLN A 327 -20.28 -25.35 1.43
C GLN A 327 -21.73 -25.71 1.76
N GLY A 328 -22.63 -24.71 1.80
CA GLY A 328 -24.07 -24.91 1.95
C GLY A 328 -24.69 -25.70 0.80
N GLN A 329 -24.34 -25.39 -0.45
CA GLN A 329 -24.80 -26.15 -1.63
C GLN A 329 -24.37 -27.62 -1.58
N LYS A 330 -23.09 -27.90 -1.24
CA LYS A 330 -22.56 -29.27 -1.11
C LYS A 330 -23.33 -30.06 -0.03
N LEU A 331 -23.56 -29.45 1.13
CA LEU A 331 -24.31 -30.07 2.23
C LEU A 331 -25.79 -30.31 1.87
N LEU A 332 -26.43 -29.37 1.17
CA LEU A 332 -27.81 -29.53 0.71
C LEU A 332 -27.95 -30.65 -0.33
N ALA A 333 -27.00 -30.78 -1.26
CA ALA A 333 -26.97 -31.90 -2.20
C ALA A 333 -26.76 -33.26 -1.48
N GLU A 334 -25.90 -33.31 -0.47
CA GLU A 334 -25.70 -34.52 0.35
C GLU A 334 -26.94 -34.87 1.21
N MET A 335 -27.74 -33.87 1.60
CA MET A 335 -29.03 -34.06 2.27
C MET A 335 -30.12 -34.53 1.30
N ASP A 336 -30.17 -34.02 0.08
CA ASP A 336 -31.14 -34.44 -0.96
C ASP A 336 -30.90 -35.89 -1.40
N ILE A 337 -29.63 -36.29 -1.60
CA ILE A 337 -29.26 -37.69 -1.86
C ILE A 337 -29.78 -38.60 -0.73
N GLN A 338 -29.57 -38.25 0.55
CA GLN A 338 -30.06 -39.06 1.67
C GLN A 338 -31.60 -39.10 1.79
N ILE A 339 -32.30 -38.08 1.28
CA ILE A 339 -33.77 -38.12 1.20
C ILE A 339 -34.21 -39.08 0.10
N GLN A 340 -33.55 -39.05 -1.08
CA GLN A 340 -33.86 -39.91 -2.22
C GLN A 340 -33.41 -41.38 -2.03
N GLU A 341 -32.41 -41.64 -1.19
CA GLU A 341 -31.99 -43.00 -0.78
C GLU A 341 -32.95 -43.66 0.24
N THR A 342 -33.94 -42.92 0.75
CA THR A 342 -35.02 -43.52 1.56
C THR A 342 -35.89 -44.41 0.66
N PRO A 343 -36.07 -45.71 0.95
CA PRO A 343 -36.61 -46.66 -0.02
C PRO A 343 -38.05 -46.37 -0.45
N SER A 344 -38.31 -46.53 -1.75
CA SER A 344 -39.64 -46.46 -2.35
C SER A 344 -40.60 -47.48 -1.70
N PRO A 345 -41.87 -47.11 -1.42
CA PRO A 345 -42.84 -47.99 -0.77
C PRO A 345 -43.43 -49.03 -1.74
N ALA A 346 -42.58 -49.92 -2.25
CA ALA A 346 -42.94 -51.07 -3.09
C ALA A 346 -42.93 -52.40 -2.30
N ASP A 347 -41.97 -52.60 -1.39
CA ASP A 347 -41.69 -53.88 -0.72
C ASP A 347 -42.07 -53.88 0.78
N GLN A 348 -43.25 -53.36 1.13
CA GLN A 348 -43.75 -53.41 2.52
C GLN A 348 -45.28 -53.52 2.62
N GLU A 349 -45.85 -54.60 2.10
CA GLU A 349 -47.22 -54.99 2.46
C GLU A 349 -47.30 -55.51 3.92
N LEU A 350 -48.40 -55.13 4.58
CA LEU A 350 -49.04 -55.78 5.74
C LEU A 350 -48.49 -55.58 7.19
N VAL A 351 -49.44 -55.29 8.09
CA VAL A 351 -49.43 -55.35 9.57
C VAL A 351 -48.79 -54.21 10.38
N ILE A 352 -49.51 -53.07 10.42
CA ILE A 352 -50.19 -52.51 11.62
C ILE A 352 -49.40 -52.32 12.94
N LYS A 353 -49.51 -51.08 13.47
CA LYS A 353 -49.21 -50.61 14.87
C LYS A 353 -47.74 -50.48 15.29
N GLY A 354 -47.18 -49.32 14.91
CA GLY A 354 -46.93 -48.28 15.93
C GLY A 354 -45.62 -48.35 16.71
N LEU A 355 -44.58 -47.70 16.16
CA LEU A 355 -43.65 -46.92 16.97
C LEU A 355 -43.31 -45.62 16.22
N HIS A 356 -42.80 -44.61 16.93
CA HIS A 356 -42.49 -43.31 16.35
C HIS A 356 -41.36 -43.43 15.32
N SER A 357 -41.65 -43.12 14.05
CA SER A 357 -40.62 -42.84 13.05
C SER A 357 -39.95 -41.51 13.40
N ALA A 358 -38.92 -41.56 14.25
CA ALA A 358 -38.03 -40.43 14.46
C ALA A 358 -37.40 -40.01 13.11
N PRO A 359 -37.03 -38.73 12.93
CA PRO A 359 -36.18 -38.35 11.80
C PRO A 359 -34.91 -39.21 11.80
N PRO A 360 -34.37 -39.62 10.63
CA PRO A 360 -33.11 -40.34 10.58
C PRO A 360 -32.06 -39.54 11.36
N SER A 361 -31.45 -40.17 12.37
CA SER A 361 -30.67 -39.45 13.39
C SER A 361 -29.40 -38.78 12.84
N SER A 362 -28.94 -39.21 11.66
CA SER A 362 -27.91 -38.59 10.83
C SER A 362 -28.30 -37.22 10.25
N PHE A 363 -29.60 -36.95 10.09
CA PHE A 363 -30.12 -35.74 9.46
C PHE A 363 -30.17 -34.53 10.41
N ILE A 364 -30.38 -34.76 11.71
CA ILE A 364 -30.42 -33.69 12.72
C ILE A 364 -29.07 -32.92 12.79
N PRO A 365 -27.89 -33.58 12.83
CA PRO A 365 -26.61 -32.90 12.68
C PRO A 365 -26.49 -32.10 11.37
N ARG A 366 -26.96 -32.64 10.25
CA ARG A 366 -26.87 -31.99 8.92
C ARG A 366 -27.71 -30.72 8.85
N VAL A 367 -28.95 -30.76 9.37
CA VAL A 367 -29.80 -29.57 9.52
C VAL A 367 -29.14 -28.54 10.44
N SER A 368 -28.48 -28.95 11.54
CA SER A 368 -27.75 -28.01 12.40
C SER A 368 -26.54 -27.38 11.72
N ALA A 369 -25.79 -28.13 10.90
CA ALA A 369 -24.66 -27.62 10.13
C ALA A 369 -25.13 -26.65 9.02
N ALA A 370 -26.21 -26.99 8.31
CA ALA A 370 -26.82 -26.09 7.31
C ALA A 370 -27.28 -24.78 7.96
N ARG A 371 -27.86 -24.85 9.18
CA ARG A 371 -28.23 -23.66 9.95
C ARG A 371 -27.01 -22.80 10.32
N LEU A 372 -25.88 -23.40 10.72
CA LEU A 372 -24.65 -22.66 11.03
C LEU A 372 -24.05 -21.97 9.79
N ILE A 373 -24.03 -22.65 8.65
CA ILE A 373 -23.57 -22.07 7.37
C ILE A 373 -24.45 -20.89 6.95
N LEU A 374 -25.78 -21.00 7.12
CA LEU A 374 -26.72 -19.92 6.83
C LEU A 374 -26.60 -18.74 7.81
N ASP A 375 -26.41 -19.00 9.11
CA ASP A 375 -26.15 -17.97 10.12
C ASP A 375 -24.83 -17.21 9.80
N GLU A 376 -23.78 -17.90 9.39
CA GLU A 376 -22.48 -17.29 9.03
C GLU A 376 -22.53 -16.56 7.67
N ALA A 377 -23.23 -17.09 6.66
CA ALA A 377 -23.49 -16.39 5.41
C ALA A 377 -24.31 -15.11 5.65
N ALA A 378 -25.29 -15.13 6.57
CA ALA A 378 -26.03 -13.94 6.99
C ALA A 378 -25.13 -12.93 7.74
N ARG A 379 -24.19 -13.40 8.57
CA ARG A 379 -23.18 -12.56 9.22
C ARG A 379 -22.29 -11.85 8.18
N LEU A 380 -21.78 -12.58 7.19
CA LEU A 380 -20.96 -12.03 6.10
C LEU A 380 -21.75 -11.05 5.23
N LEU A 381 -23.01 -11.35 4.90
CA LEU A 381 -23.92 -10.41 4.22
C LEU A 381 -24.15 -9.10 4.99
N SER A 382 -24.02 -9.09 6.32
CA SER A 382 -24.11 -7.85 7.11
C SER A 382 -22.89 -6.93 7.02
N LEU A 383 -21.77 -7.43 6.47
CA LEU A 383 -20.56 -6.64 6.20
C LEU A 383 -20.61 -5.92 4.84
N LEU A 384 -21.61 -6.23 4.02
CA LEU A 384 -21.78 -5.76 2.64
C LEU A 384 -22.79 -4.60 2.57
N TRP A 385 -22.31 -3.44 2.11
CA TRP A 385 -23.02 -2.16 2.15
C TRP A 385 -23.68 -1.86 0.81
N ARG A 386 -25.01 -1.74 0.80
CA ARG A 386 -25.76 -1.33 -0.40
C ARG A 386 -25.61 0.18 -0.64
N VAL A 387 -25.13 0.55 -1.82
CA VAL A 387 -24.88 1.93 -2.26
C VAL A 387 -25.66 2.21 -3.54
N SER A 388 -26.40 3.32 -3.55
CA SER A 388 -26.81 3.97 -4.80
C SER A 388 -25.72 4.96 -5.20
N LEU A 389 -25.23 4.92 -6.44
CA LEU A 389 -24.36 6.01 -6.90
C LEU A 389 -25.14 7.33 -6.88
N PRO A 390 -24.46 8.49 -6.69
CA PRO A 390 -25.07 9.78 -6.93
C PRO A 390 -25.51 9.87 -8.40
N THR A 391 -26.83 9.94 -8.63
CA THR A 391 -27.37 10.27 -9.95
C THR A 391 -26.83 11.62 -10.40
N ASP A 392 -26.46 11.74 -11.68
CA ASP A 392 -25.85 12.94 -12.25
C ASP A 392 -26.66 14.21 -11.89
N GLY A 393 -26.04 15.13 -11.14
CA GLY A 393 -26.62 16.42 -10.77
C GLY A 393 -26.57 16.81 -9.28
N GLN A 394 -26.46 15.86 -8.33
CA GLN A 394 -26.63 16.18 -6.90
C GLN A 394 -25.43 16.88 -6.21
N CYS A 395 -24.26 16.99 -6.85
CA CYS A 395 -23.04 17.56 -6.25
C CYS A 395 -22.33 18.56 -7.16
N THR A 396 -22.71 19.84 -7.10
CA THR A 396 -22.17 20.93 -7.93
C THR A 396 -20.64 21.03 -7.87
N LEU A 397 -20.06 21.16 -6.67
CA LEU A 397 -18.61 21.36 -6.48
C LEU A 397 -17.75 20.19 -7.03
N HIS A 398 -18.22 18.95 -6.87
CA HIS A 398 -17.49 17.78 -7.39
C HIS A 398 -17.67 17.64 -8.91
N CYS A 399 -18.84 18.01 -9.44
CA CYS A 399 -19.10 18.01 -10.88
C CYS A 399 -18.18 19.00 -11.62
N GLU A 400 -18.02 20.21 -11.08
CA GLU A 400 -17.15 21.25 -11.64
C GLU A 400 -15.68 20.79 -11.68
N GLN A 401 -15.12 20.34 -10.54
CA GLN A 401 -13.74 19.82 -10.48
C GLN A 401 -13.52 18.60 -11.39
N THR A 402 -14.53 17.73 -11.54
CA THR A 402 -14.46 16.57 -12.45
C THR A 402 -14.48 17.03 -13.92
N GLY A 403 -15.27 18.05 -14.24
CA GLY A 403 -15.28 18.70 -15.56
C GLY A 403 -13.96 19.35 -15.92
N GLU A 404 -13.37 20.10 -14.99
CA GLU A 404 -12.05 20.74 -15.13
C GLU A 404 -10.95 19.69 -15.33
N MET A 405 -10.89 18.65 -14.49
CA MET A 405 -9.91 17.57 -14.61
C MET A 405 -10.08 16.80 -15.93
N LYS A 406 -11.31 16.55 -16.39
CA LYS A 406 -11.60 15.92 -17.68
C LYS A 406 -11.18 16.80 -18.88
N ALA A 407 -11.31 18.12 -18.75
CA ALA A 407 -10.82 19.09 -19.73
C ALA A 407 -9.28 19.15 -19.75
N GLU A 408 -8.63 19.11 -18.58
CA GLU A 408 -7.16 19.04 -18.49
C GLU A 408 -6.60 17.74 -19.05
N ILE A 409 -7.17 16.58 -18.72
CA ILE A 409 -6.79 15.28 -19.31
C ILE A 409 -6.88 15.36 -20.85
N SER A 410 -7.95 15.92 -21.38
CA SER A 410 -8.14 16.11 -22.84
C SER A 410 -7.09 17.05 -23.46
N LYS A 411 -6.75 18.13 -22.74
CA LYS A 411 -5.70 19.11 -23.11
C LYS A 411 -4.29 18.50 -23.05
N LEU A 412 -4.02 17.63 -22.09
CA LEU A 412 -2.77 16.88 -21.95
C LEU A 412 -2.64 15.81 -23.05
N HIS A 413 -3.69 15.03 -23.32
CA HIS A 413 -3.71 14.09 -24.45
C HIS A 413 -3.45 14.79 -25.79
N LYS A 414 -4.04 15.97 -26.04
CA LYS A 414 -3.74 16.77 -27.23
C LYS A 414 -2.28 17.21 -27.29
N LYS A 415 -1.71 17.73 -26.18
CA LYS A 415 -0.29 18.09 -26.10
C LYS A 415 0.62 16.89 -26.37
N LEU A 416 0.30 15.72 -25.82
CA LEU A 416 1.08 14.49 -25.98
C LEU A 416 1.06 14.05 -27.46
N PHE A 417 -0.11 14.02 -28.09
CA PHE A 417 -0.25 13.74 -29.53
C PHE A 417 0.52 14.75 -30.41
N GLU A 418 0.53 16.03 -30.06
CA GLU A 418 1.33 17.05 -30.76
C GLU A 418 2.85 16.86 -30.59
N GLN A 419 3.33 16.35 -29.44
CA GLN A 419 4.73 16.01 -29.23
C GLN A 419 5.12 14.72 -29.95
N GLU A 420 4.28 13.68 -29.90
CA GLU A 420 4.48 12.43 -30.63
C GLU A 420 4.58 12.69 -32.15
N LYS A 421 3.69 13.52 -32.70
CA LYS A 421 3.76 13.94 -34.10
C LYS A 421 5.05 14.68 -34.45
N LYS A 422 5.62 15.48 -33.53
CA LYS A 422 6.93 16.13 -33.72
C LYS A 422 8.07 15.10 -33.68
N LEU A 423 8.04 14.16 -32.72
CA LEU A 423 9.02 13.10 -32.57
C LEU A 423 9.07 12.17 -33.80
N GLN A 424 7.91 11.78 -34.33
CA GLN A 424 7.85 11.00 -35.57
C GLN A 424 8.41 11.76 -36.79
N ASN A 425 8.27 13.09 -36.82
CA ASN A 425 8.83 13.91 -37.90
C ASN A 425 10.35 14.06 -37.77
N THR A 426 10.89 14.27 -36.57
CA THR A 426 12.35 14.30 -36.37
C THR A 426 12.98 12.93 -36.60
N MET A 427 12.33 11.84 -36.19
CA MET A 427 12.75 10.47 -36.49
C MET A 427 12.86 10.22 -38.00
N LYS A 428 11.87 10.64 -38.80
CA LYS A 428 11.90 10.53 -40.27
C LYS A 428 13.04 11.34 -40.89
N LEU A 429 13.31 12.54 -40.37
CA LEU A 429 14.43 13.38 -40.82
C LEU A 429 15.81 12.77 -40.48
N LEU A 430 15.98 12.23 -39.27
CA LEU A 430 17.20 11.53 -38.86
C LEU A 430 17.44 10.26 -39.70
N GLN A 431 16.39 9.51 -40.02
CA GLN A 431 16.49 8.34 -40.89
C GLN A 431 16.88 8.74 -42.33
N LEU A 432 16.42 9.90 -42.83
CA LEU A 432 16.86 10.44 -44.11
C LEU A 432 18.34 10.86 -44.09
N SER A 433 18.80 11.56 -43.03
CA SER A 433 20.22 11.92 -42.85
C SER A 433 21.11 10.67 -42.85
N LYS A 434 20.75 9.66 -42.04
CA LYS A 434 21.47 8.38 -41.97
C LYS A 434 21.56 7.65 -43.31
N ASN A 435 20.52 7.73 -44.15
CA ASN A 435 20.54 7.18 -45.50
C ASN A 435 21.45 7.98 -46.44
N GLN A 436 21.50 9.31 -46.32
CA GLN A 436 22.41 10.18 -47.08
C GLN A 436 23.87 9.96 -46.66
N GLU A 437 24.16 9.89 -45.35
CA GLU A 437 25.47 9.56 -44.79
C GLU A 437 25.98 8.21 -45.30
N LYS A 438 25.11 7.19 -45.35
CA LYS A 438 25.46 5.89 -45.93
C LYS A 438 25.79 6.01 -47.42
N ALA A 439 24.99 6.72 -48.21
CA ALA A 439 25.27 6.90 -49.64
C ALA A 439 26.60 7.63 -49.90
N ILE A 440 26.93 8.64 -49.08
CA ILE A 440 28.23 9.33 -49.10
C ILE A 440 29.36 8.35 -48.74
N PHE A 441 29.20 7.53 -47.71
CA PHE A 441 30.19 6.52 -47.32
C PHE A 441 30.42 5.46 -48.41
N ASP A 442 29.36 4.92 -49.00
CA ASP A 442 29.44 3.94 -50.10
C ASP A 442 30.16 4.55 -51.32
N GLN A 443 29.88 5.81 -51.66
CA GLN A 443 30.58 6.55 -52.72
C GLN A 443 32.05 6.83 -52.39
N LEU A 444 32.39 7.15 -51.13
CA LEU A 444 33.77 7.30 -50.67
C LEU A 444 34.54 5.96 -50.75
N VAL A 445 33.91 4.84 -50.42
CA VAL A 445 34.50 3.49 -50.56
C VAL A 445 34.77 3.16 -52.04
N VAL A 446 33.85 3.48 -52.96
CA VAL A 446 34.07 3.34 -54.41
C VAL A 446 35.23 4.24 -54.88
N THR A 447 35.22 5.51 -54.47
CA THR A 447 36.26 6.49 -54.85
C THR A 447 37.65 6.06 -54.37
N HIS A 448 37.77 5.61 -53.12
CA HIS A 448 39.01 5.07 -52.56
C HIS A 448 39.49 3.78 -53.27
N LYS A 449 38.57 2.89 -53.70
CA LYS A 449 38.93 1.71 -54.53
C LYS A 449 39.52 2.15 -55.88
N ILE A 450 38.94 3.17 -56.54
CA ILE A 450 39.43 3.72 -57.80
C ILE A 450 40.82 4.35 -57.61
N LEU A 451 40.98 5.23 -56.61
CA LEU A 451 42.26 5.87 -56.29
C LEU A 451 43.36 4.86 -55.96
N ARG A 452 43.04 3.79 -55.22
CA ARG A 452 43.97 2.68 -54.94
C ARG A 452 44.41 1.96 -56.21
N LYS A 453 43.49 1.72 -57.16
CA LYS A 453 43.83 1.09 -58.45
C LYS A 453 44.66 2.02 -59.34
N ALA A 454 44.32 3.31 -59.40
CA ALA A 454 45.09 4.32 -60.13
C ALA A 454 46.53 4.44 -59.59
N ARG A 455 46.69 4.47 -58.25
CA ARG A 455 48.00 4.44 -57.59
C ARG A 455 48.80 3.19 -57.98
N GLY A 456 48.21 2.00 -57.89
CA GLY A 456 48.88 0.75 -58.27
C GLY A 456 49.34 0.72 -59.74
N ASN A 457 48.55 1.30 -60.65
CA ASN A 457 48.95 1.45 -62.06
C ASN A 457 50.18 2.36 -62.25
N LEU A 458 50.34 3.40 -61.42
CA LEU A 458 51.50 4.29 -61.44
C LEU A 458 52.75 3.63 -60.82
N GLU A 459 52.57 2.85 -59.76
CA GLU A 459 53.66 2.14 -59.05
C GLU A 459 54.20 0.93 -59.84
N LEU A 460 53.48 0.43 -60.86
CA LEU A 460 53.85 -0.74 -61.66
C LEU A 460 54.54 -0.42 -63.00
N ARG A 461 54.97 0.83 -63.24
CA ARG A 461 55.75 1.20 -64.44
C ARG A 461 57.22 0.77 -64.28
N PRO A 462 57.76 -0.21 -65.03
CA PRO A 462 59.14 -0.64 -64.88
C PRO A 462 60.11 0.45 -65.37
N GLY A 463 61.12 0.76 -64.56
CA GLY A 463 62.23 1.59 -65.01
C GLY A 463 63.16 0.80 -65.93
N SER A 464 63.31 1.26 -67.17
CA SER A 464 64.39 0.86 -68.08
C SER A 464 65.04 2.12 -68.66
N VAL A 465 66.30 2.01 -69.07
CA VAL A 465 67.20 3.14 -69.30
C VAL A 465 67.15 3.67 -70.75
N HIS A 466 67.54 4.94 -70.90
CA HIS A 466 67.82 5.73 -72.13
C HIS A 466 68.67 4.99 -73.20
N PRO A 467 68.83 5.51 -74.46
CA PRO A 467 68.54 6.88 -74.95
C PRO A 467 67.87 6.98 -76.35
N GLY A 468 67.60 8.20 -76.85
CA GLY A 468 67.46 8.43 -78.30
C GLY A 468 66.62 9.63 -78.80
N THR A 469 67.29 10.57 -79.50
CA THR A 469 66.86 11.31 -80.72
C THR A 469 65.63 12.25 -80.80
N SER A 470 65.93 13.46 -81.28
CA SER A 470 65.16 14.32 -82.24
C SER A 470 63.78 14.92 -81.92
N SER A 471 63.82 16.22 -81.62
CA SER A 471 63.11 17.35 -82.29
C SER A 471 61.57 17.41 -82.41
N PRO A 472 60.94 18.57 -82.13
CA PRO A 472 59.49 18.77 -82.29
C PRO A 472 59.09 19.14 -83.73
N SER A 473 57.93 18.66 -84.19
CA SER A 473 57.29 19.10 -85.43
C SER A 473 55.94 19.76 -85.14
N ARG A 474 55.76 20.99 -85.64
CA ARG A 474 54.56 21.82 -85.46
C ARG A 474 53.48 21.47 -86.52
N PRO A 475 52.25 21.11 -86.13
CA PRO A 475 51.07 21.19 -87.01
C PRO A 475 50.55 22.64 -87.06
N GLY A 476 49.91 23.03 -88.17
CA GLY A 476 49.33 24.38 -88.34
C GLY A 476 48.25 24.74 -87.32
N SER A 477 47.98 26.02 -87.05
CA SER A 477 48.26 27.20 -87.91
C SER A 477 49.21 28.20 -87.27
#